data_AF-A0A2V2ZYW0-F1
#
_entry.id   AF-A0A2V2ZYW0-F1
#
_cell.length_a   1.000
_cell.length_b   1.000
_cell.length_c   1.000
_cell.angle_alpha   90.00
_cell.angle_beta   90.00
_cell.angle_gamma   90.00
#
_symmetry.space_group_name_H-M   'P 1'
#
loop_
_entity.id
_entity.type
_entity.pdbx_description
1 polymer ?
#
loop_
_entity_poly.entity_id
_entity_poly.type
_entity_poly.pdbx_seq_one_letter_code
_entity_poly.pdbx_strand_id
1 'polypeptide(L)'
;MTHPDYRGRGLSAGLMTKVISDYENKCDLMYLFANRSVLNFYPKFGFKPYEERQFWIGTDELKPSPANGVRKLNGMNSNDLKFIHEFASKRILLSSKLAAEGTENILMFYCSNVFNEDIYLMEDENAIVLLKEEQETLHVYDVISEAKIHIKPVLSKFISGRTKEILFHFTPGFPDINPAARSFHPDEVLFIRTPEELMLPANFKHPLTSQA
;
A
#
# COMPACT_ATOMS: atom_id res chain seq x y z
N MET A 1 -16.48 13.54 -6.70
CA MET A 1 -16.63 13.85 -8.15
C MET A 1 -17.69 14.94 -8.35
N THR A 2 -17.61 15.71 -9.43
CA THR A 2 -18.64 16.71 -9.79
C THR A 2 -19.69 16.08 -10.69
N HIS A 3 -20.96 16.25 -10.32
CA HIS A 3 -22.10 15.76 -11.10
C HIS A 3 -22.01 16.22 -12.57
N PRO A 4 -22.29 15.35 -13.57
CA PRO A 4 -22.13 15.66 -14.99
C PRO A 4 -22.66 17.05 -15.40
N ASP A 5 -23.89 17.38 -14.99
CA ASP A 5 -24.57 18.64 -15.33
C ASP A 5 -23.91 19.90 -14.75
N TYR A 6 -22.99 19.73 -13.79
CA TYR A 6 -22.32 20.82 -13.07
C TYR A 6 -20.82 20.90 -13.42
N ARG A 7 -20.32 20.08 -14.35
CA ARG A 7 -18.94 20.12 -14.84
C ARG A 7 -18.68 21.39 -15.66
N GLY A 8 -17.40 21.79 -15.77
CA GLY A 8 -16.99 22.97 -16.53
C GLY A 8 -17.29 24.32 -15.87
N ARG A 9 -17.94 24.34 -14.70
CA ARG A 9 -18.33 25.57 -13.98
C ARG A 9 -17.30 26.03 -12.93
N GLY A 10 -16.09 25.47 -12.94
CA GLY A 10 -15.05 25.79 -11.96
C GLY A 10 -15.27 25.25 -10.54
N LEU A 11 -16.36 24.51 -10.26
CA LEU A 11 -16.68 24.02 -8.92
C LEU A 11 -15.59 23.12 -8.31
N SER A 12 -15.07 22.16 -9.08
CA SER A 12 -13.95 21.31 -8.62
C SER A 12 -12.70 22.12 -8.32
N ALA A 13 -12.45 23.17 -9.11
CA ALA A 13 -11.30 24.04 -8.90
C ALA A 13 -11.48 24.88 -7.63
N GLY A 14 -12.67 25.44 -7.40
CA GLY A 14 -13.00 26.15 -6.17
C GLY A 14 -12.84 25.26 -4.93
N LEU A 15 -13.32 24.01 -4.97
CA LEU A 15 -13.13 23.06 -3.89
C LEU A 15 -11.64 22.75 -3.65
N MET A 16 -10.87 22.49 -4.70
CA MET A 16 -9.44 22.21 -4.59
C MET A 16 -8.67 23.39 -3.98
N THR A 17 -8.95 24.61 -4.44
CA THR A 17 -8.34 25.83 -3.87
C THR A 17 -8.68 25.97 -2.38
N LYS A 18 -9.92 25.68 -1.98
CA LYS A 18 -10.32 25.74 -0.56
C LYS A 18 -9.57 24.71 0.28
N VAL A 19 -9.49 23.45 -0.18
CA VAL A 19 -8.74 22.39 0.51
C VAL A 19 -7.28 22.79 0.67
N ILE A 20 -6.63 23.28 -0.37
CA ILE A 20 -5.22 23.69 -0.29
C ILE A 20 -5.05 24.82 0.73
N SER A 21 -5.87 25.87 0.64
CA SER A 21 -5.79 27.01 1.58
C SER A 21 -6.01 26.59 3.04
N ASP A 22 -6.85 25.59 3.30
CA ASP A 22 -7.13 25.12 4.66
C ASP A 22 -5.99 24.31 5.29
N TYR A 23 -5.15 23.69 4.47
CA TYR A 23 -4.17 22.69 4.90
C TYR A 23 -2.72 23.00 4.53
N GLU A 24 -2.43 23.95 3.64
CA GLU A 24 -1.07 24.21 3.15
C GLU A 24 -0.07 24.63 4.25
N ASN A 25 -0.58 25.18 5.36
CA ASN A 25 0.22 25.54 6.53
C ASN A 25 0.05 24.56 7.71
N LYS A 26 -0.59 23.40 7.47
CA LYS A 26 -0.87 22.37 8.49
C LYS A 26 -0.21 21.02 8.17
N CYS A 27 0.34 20.88 6.97
CA CYS A 27 1.09 19.69 6.57
C CYS A 27 2.25 20.08 5.66
N ASP A 28 3.30 19.27 5.68
CA ASP A 28 4.47 19.46 4.82
C ASP A 28 4.21 18.97 3.39
N LEU A 29 3.20 18.10 3.20
CA LEU A 29 2.92 17.46 1.93
C LEU A 29 1.43 17.14 1.80
N MET A 30 0.93 17.25 0.57
CA MET A 30 -0.38 16.74 0.16
C MET A 30 -0.17 15.78 -1.00
N TYR A 31 -0.96 14.71 -1.05
CA TYR A 31 -0.92 13.77 -2.17
C TYR A 31 -2.32 13.31 -2.56
N LEU A 32 -2.41 12.76 -3.77
CA LEU A 32 -3.60 12.11 -4.31
C LEU A 32 -3.22 11.13 -5.41
N PHE A 33 -4.13 10.19 -5.69
CA PHE A 33 -4.05 9.33 -6.86
C PHE A 33 -5.00 9.84 -7.94
N ALA A 34 -4.47 10.00 -9.14
CA ALA A 34 -5.19 10.53 -10.27
C ALA A 34 -5.39 9.47 -11.34
N ASN A 35 -6.64 9.26 -11.72
CA ASN A 35 -6.99 8.51 -12.92
C ASN A 35 -6.36 9.15 -14.17
N ARG A 36 -5.91 8.31 -15.11
CA ARG A 36 -5.25 8.75 -16.36
C ARG A 36 -6.09 9.71 -17.21
N SER A 37 -7.40 9.72 -17.04
CA SER A 37 -8.32 10.62 -17.74
C SER A 37 -8.24 12.09 -17.32
N VAL A 38 -7.60 12.41 -16.18
CA VAL A 38 -7.60 13.77 -15.60
C VAL A 38 -6.22 14.29 -15.19
N LEU A 39 -5.14 13.75 -15.77
CA LEU A 39 -3.75 14.11 -15.39
C LEU A 39 -3.42 15.61 -15.54
N ASN A 40 -4.11 16.32 -16.42
CA ASN A 40 -3.90 17.75 -16.65
C ASN A 40 -4.63 18.66 -15.64
N PHE A 41 -5.43 18.10 -14.73
CA PHE A 41 -6.21 18.88 -13.76
C PHE A 41 -5.35 19.31 -12.56
N TYR A 42 -4.68 18.36 -11.90
CA TYR A 42 -3.95 18.59 -10.66
C TYR A 42 -2.70 19.48 -10.77
N PRO A 43 -1.94 19.48 -11.89
CA PRO A 43 -0.84 20.43 -12.10
C PRO A 43 -1.23 21.90 -11.97
N LYS A 44 -2.50 22.24 -12.23
CA LYS A 44 -3.01 23.62 -12.08
C LYS A 44 -3.01 24.11 -10.63
N PHE A 45 -2.89 23.20 -9.67
CA PHE A 45 -2.86 23.49 -8.24
C PHE A 45 -1.47 23.19 -7.63
N GLY A 46 -0.44 23.06 -8.48
CA GLY A 46 0.94 22.84 -8.08
C GLY A 46 1.24 21.42 -7.58
N PHE A 47 0.36 20.45 -7.87
CA PHE A 47 0.72 19.04 -7.74
C PHE A 47 1.58 18.61 -8.91
N LYS A 48 2.60 17.78 -8.66
CA LYS A 48 3.46 17.20 -9.68
C LYS A 48 3.28 15.68 -9.69
N PRO A 49 3.25 15.03 -10.87
CA PRO A 49 3.21 13.58 -10.93
C PRO A 49 4.53 13.02 -10.37
N TYR A 50 4.44 11.90 -9.67
CA TYR A 50 5.59 11.19 -9.11
C TYR A 50 5.59 9.74 -9.58
N GLU A 51 6.76 9.22 -9.97
CA GLU A 51 6.91 7.83 -10.39
C GLU A 51 7.24 6.95 -9.19
N GLU A 52 6.28 6.13 -8.78
CA GLU A 52 6.52 5.07 -7.81
C GLU A 52 7.37 3.94 -8.43
N ARG A 53 7.96 3.11 -7.59
CA ARG A 53 8.77 1.96 -8.00
C ARG A 53 8.13 0.66 -7.56
N GLN A 54 8.30 -0.41 -8.33
CA GLN A 54 7.87 -1.75 -7.93
C GLN A 54 9.03 -2.45 -7.23
N PHE A 55 8.84 -2.79 -5.96
CA PHE A 55 9.82 -3.56 -5.19
C PHE A 55 9.63 -5.06 -5.40
N TRP A 56 10.73 -5.80 -5.46
CA TRP A 56 10.70 -7.24 -5.67
C TRP A 56 11.94 -7.95 -5.11
N ILE A 57 11.80 -9.24 -4.86
CA ILE A 57 12.90 -10.18 -4.61
C ILE A 57 12.71 -11.45 -5.45
N GLY A 58 13.81 -12.10 -5.81
CA GLY A 58 13.78 -13.47 -6.32
C GLY A 58 13.58 -14.48 -5.17
N THR A 59 13.25 -15.72 -5.52
CA THR A 59 13.01 -16.79 -4.55
C THR A 59 14.23 -17.67 -4.25
N ASP A 60 15.37 -17.41 -4.90
CA ASP A 60 16.59 -18.25 -4.81
C ASP A 60 17.12 -18.43 -3.37
N GLU A 61 16.98 -17.39 -2.54
CA GLU A 61 17.42 -17.40 -1.14
C GLU A 61 16.35 -17.92 -0.16
N LEU A 62 15.16 -18.24 -0.65
CA LEU A 62 14.04 -18.72 0.16
C LEU A 62 13.91 -20.24 0.03
N LYS A 63 13.70 -20.91 1.15
CA LYS A 63 13.37 -22.33 1.17
C LYS A 63 11.89 -22.49 1.49
N PRO A 64 11.09 -23.17 0.65
CA PRO A 64 9.71 -23.47 0.98
C PRO A 64 9.62 -24.18 2.34
N SER A 65 8.64 -23.79 3.14
CA SER A 65 8.36 -24.38 4.44
C SER A 65 6.88 -24.78 4.55
N PRO A 66 6.54 -25.78 5.38
CA PRO A 66 5.14 -26.07 5.69
C PRO A 66 4.41 -24.83 6.22
N ALA A 67 3.15 -24.66 5.82
CA ALA A 67 2.28 -23.55 6.25
C ALA A 67 1.76 -23.72 7.71
N ASN A 68 2.62 -24.18 8.62
CA ASN A 68 2.29 -24.28 10.04
C ASN A 68 2.07 -22.88 10.62
N GLY A 69 1.11 -22.75 11.54
CA GLY A 69 0.77 -21.46 12.15
C GLY A 69 0.18 -20.44 11.18
N VAL A 70 -0.36 -20.88 10.03
CA VAL A 70 -1.06 -20.00 9.08
C VAL A 70 -2.56 -20.21 9.22
N ARG A 71 -3.27 -19.17 9.67
CA ARG A 71 -4.74 -19.16 9.73
C ARG A 71 -5.30 -18.20 8.69
N LYS A 72 -6.09 -18.71 7.75
CA LYS A 72 -6.80 -17.86 6.79
C LYS A 72 -7.90 -17.06 7.50
N LEU A 73 -7.97 -15.76 7.24
CA LEU A 73 -9.04 -14.87 7.70
C LEU A 73 -10.00 -14.59 6.54
N ASN A 74 -11.28 -14.38 6.84
CA ASN A 74 -12.28 -14.05 5.84
C ASN A 74 -12.74 -12.58 5.97
N GLY A 75 -12.45 -11.77 4.97
CA GLY A 75 -12.84 -10.35 4.91
C GLY A 75 -14.35 -10.12 4.72
N MET A 76 -15.15 -11.16 4.50
CA MET A 76 -16.62 -11.12 4.54
C MET A 76 -17.20 -11.54 5.89
N ASN A 77 -16.37 -12.06 6.80
CA ASN A 77 -16.79 -12.46 8.14
C ASN A 77 -16.62 -11.30 9.13
N SER A 78 -17.69 -10.95 9.85
CA SER A 78 -17.68 -9.81 10.77
C SER A 78 -16.72 -9.98 11.96
N ASN A 79 -16.53 -11.20 12.47
CA ASN A 79 -15.61 -11.45 13.59
C ASN A 79 -14.16 -11.32 13.13
N ASP A 80 -13.81 -11.88 11.97
CA ASP A 80 -12.47 -11.72 11.40
C ASP A 80 -12.19 -10.26 11.02
N LEU A 81 -13.15 -9.53 10.43
CA LEU A 81 -12.98 -8.10 10.15
C LEU A 81 -12.75 -7.28 11.42
N LYS A 82 -13.50 -7.57 12.49
CA LYS A 82 -13.30 -6.91 13.79
C LYS A 82 -11.91 -7.22 14.35
N PHE A 83 -11.48 -8.48 14.27
CA PHE A 83 -10.14 -8.88 14.68
C PHE A 83 -9.04 -8.16 13.87
N ILE A 84 -9.17 -8.11 12.53
CA ILE A 84 -8.23 -7.41 11.64
C ILE A 84 -8.14 -5.93 12.02
N HIS A 85 -9.28 -5.26 12.23
CA HIS A 85 -9.30 -3.85 12.60
C HIS A 85 -8.61 -3.60 13.95
N GLU A 86 -8.95 -4.38 14.98
CA GLU A 86 -8.32 -4.27 16.31
C GLU A 86 -6.81 -4.53 16.24
N PHE A 87 -6.38 -5.51 15.45
CA PHE A 87 -4.97 -5.83 15.23
C PHE A 87 -4.24 -4.70 14.49
N ALA A 88 -4.81 -4.20 13.39
CA ALA A 88 -4.22 -3.13 12.59
C ALA A 88 -4.13 -1.79 13.34
N SER A 89 -5.03 -1.51 14.29
CA SER A 89 -4.97 -0.31 15.12
C SER A 89 -3.72 -0.21 16.00
N LYS A 90 -3.00 -1.32 16.19
CA LYS A 90 -1.78 -1.43 16.97
C LYS A 90 -0.53 -1.59 16.10
N ARG A 91 -0.67 -1.48 14.78
CA ARG A 91 0.42 -1.74 13.84
C ARG A 91 1.59 -0.79 14.07
N ILE A 92 2.81 -1.30 13.88
CA ILE A 92 3.99 -0.45 13.75
C ILE A 92 4.25 -0.12 12.29
N LEU A 93 5.00 0.95 12.05
CA LEU A 93 5.52 1.28 10.72
C LEU A 93 6.72 0.37 10.40
N LEU A 94 6.60 -0.43 9.35
CA LEU A 94 7.64 -1.40 8.97
C LEU A 94 8.77 -0.77 8.15
N SER A 95 8.54 0.38 7.53
CA SER A 95 9.53 1.07 6.68
C SER A 95 9.83 2.45 7.22
N SER A 96 11.11 2.76 7.36
CA SER A 96 11.59 4.11 7.73
C SER A 96 11.72 5.04 6.51
N LYS A 97 11.48 4.56 5.29
CA LYS A 97 11.54 5.37 4.05
C LYS A 97 10.20 5.97 3.70
N LEU A 98 9.15 5.15 3.71
CA LEU A 98 7.78 5.56 3.45
C LEU A 98 6.83 4.53 4.07
N ALA A 99 5.90 5.00 4.90
CA ALA A 99 4.80 4.24 5.44
C ALA A 99 3.59 5.18 5.63
N ALA A 100 2.39 4.62 5.70
CA ALA A 100 1.17 5.34 6.01
C ALA A 100 0.67 4.93 7.40
N GLU A 101 0.17 5.89 8.17
CA GLU A 101 -0.35 5.70 9.52
C GLU A 101 -1.82 6.15 9.59
N GLY A 102 -2.62 5.56 10.48
CA GLY A 102 -4.03 5.93 10.65
C GLY A 102 -4.91 5.56 9.45
N THR A 103 -4.52 4.50 8.72
CA THR A 103 -5.19 4.06 7.47
C THR A 103 -6.04 2.81 7.66
N GLU A 104 -6.39 2.46 8.90
CA GLU A 104 -7.12 1.22 9.23
C GLU A 104 -8.47 1.17 8.51
N ASN A 105 -9.16 2.30 8.39
CA ASN A 105 -10.45 2.34 7.67
C ASN A 105 -10.30 2.05 6.17
N ILE A 106 -9.21 2.52 5.54
CA ILE A 106 -8.93 2.23 4.13
C ILE A 106 -8.52 0.75 4.00
N LEU A 107 -7.67 0.27 4.89
CA LEU A 107 -7.32 -1.15 4.97
C LEU A 107 -8.59 -2.02 5.08
N MET A 108 -9.56 -1.65 5.92
CA MET A 108 -10.79 -2.41 6.07
C MET A 108 -11.60 -2.47 4.77
N PHE A 109 -11.64 -1.38 3.99
CA PHE A 109 -12.25 -1.41 2.66
C PHE A 109 -11.58 -2.45 1.75
N TYR A 110 -10.24 -2.49 1.72
CA TYR A 110 -9.50 -3.48 0.93
C TYR A 110 -9.75 -4.90 1.43
N CYS A 111 -9.73 -5.12 2.75
CA CYS A 111 -10.02 -6.43 3.34
C CYS A 111 -11.43 -6.93 2.98
N SER A 112 -12.46 -6.08 3.02
CA SER A 112 -13.83 -6.52 2.74
C SER A 112 -14.18 -6.60 1.25
N ASN A 113 -13.55 -5.80 0.39
CA ASN A 113 -13.98 -5.69 -1.02
C ASN A 113 -12.98 -6.24 -2.04
N VAL A 114 -11.68 -6.31 -1.72
CA VAL A 114 -10.62 -6.62 -2.69
C VAL A 114 -9.88 -7.90 -2.33
N PHE A 115 -9.44 -8.03 -1.08
CA PHE A 115 -8.61 -9.14 -0.59
C PHE A 115 -9.36 -10.05 0.39
N ASN A 116 -10.68 -10.14 0.26
CA ASN A 116 -11.53 -10.84 1.23
C ASN A 116 -11.18 -12.31 1.45
N GLU A 117 -10.50 -12.94 0.50
CA GLU A 117 -10.04 -14.33 0.55
C GLU A 117 -8.50 -14.45 0.53
N ASP A 118 -7.77 -13.36 0.69
CA ASP A 118 -6.32 -13.29 0.54
C ASP A 118 -5.64 -12.70 1.80
N ILE A 119 -6.23 -12.95 2.97
CA ILE A 119 -5.77 -12.47 4.29
C ILE A 119 -5.38 -13.66 5.15
N TYR A 120 -4.20 -13.59 5.77
CA TYR A 120 -3.64 -14.67 6.58
C TYR A 120 -3.05 -14.12 7.88
N LEU A 121 -3.44 -14.74 8.99
CA LEU A 121 -2.77 -14.58 10.28
C LEU A 121 -1.59 -15.57 10.35
N MET A 122 -0.43 -15.01 10.60
CA MET A 122 0.83 -15.69 10.85
C MET A 122 1.00 -15.78 12.38
N GLU A 123 0.63 -16.92 12.96
CA GLU A 123 0.56 -17.10 14.42
C GLU A 123 1.95 -17.04 15.06
N ASP A 124 2.97 -17.64 14.44
CA ASP A 124 4.34 -17.63 14.96
C ASP A 124 4.97 -16.23 14.94
N GLU A 125 4.68 -15.46 13.90
CA GLU A 125 5.20 -14.11 13.68
C GLU A 125 4.34 -13.01 14.31
N ASN A 126 3.17 -13.37 14.85
CA ASN A 126 2.13 -12.45 15.29
C ASN A 126 1.94 -11.30 14.29
N ALA A 127 1.56 -11.65 13.06
CA ALA A 127 1.38 -10.71 11.96
C ALA A 127 0.19 -11.11 11.09
N ILE A 128 -0.52 -10.11 10.54
CA ILE A 128 -1.49 -10.33 9.47
C ILE A 128 -0.83 -9.95 8.15
N VAL A 129 -0.93 -10.81 7.15
CA VAL A 129 -0.43 -10.56 5.80
C VAL A 129 -1.55 -10.65 4.78
N LEU A 130 -1.55 -9.68 3.86
CA LEU A 130 -2.40 -9.70 2.68
C LEU A 130 -1.52 -10.10 1.50
N LEU A 131 -1.76 -11.28 0.94
CA LEU A 131 -0.94 -11.81 -0.15
C LEU A 131 -1.75 -12.69 -1.09
N LYS A 132 -1.31 -12.77 -2.34
CA LYS A 132 -1.95 -13.57 -3.38
C LYS A 132 -0.92 -14.14 -4.32
N GLU A 133 -1.03 -15.43 -4.64
CA GLU A 133 -0.24 -16.05 -5.69
C GLU A 133 -0.96 -15.87 -7.04
N GLU A 134 -0.26 -15.29 -8.02
CA GLU A 134 -0.72 -15.18 -9.39
C GLU A 134 0.36 -15.73 -10.33
N GLN A 135 0.04 -16.83 -11.01
CA GLN A 135 0.98 -17.54 -11.91
C GLN A 135 2.27 -17.99 -11.21
N GLU A 136 3.38 -17.30 -11.46
CA GLU A 136 4.71 -17.57 -10.89
C GLU A 136 5.15 -16.44 -9.93
N THR A 137 4.23 -15.56 -9.54
CA THR A 137 4.49 -14.38 -8.73
C THR A 137 3.67 -14.40 -7.45
N LEU A 138 4.32 -14.19 -6.31
CA LEU A 138 3.64 -13.92 -5.05
C LEU A 138 3.54 -12.40 -4.85
N HIS A 139 2.32 -11.88 -4.79
CA HIS A 139 2.06 -10.48 -4.50
C HIS A 139 1.81 -10.30 -3.00
N VAL A 140 2.56 -9.40 -2.37
CA VAL A 140 2.42 -9.02 -0.96
C VAL A 140 1.86 -7.61 -0.91
N TYR A 141 0.62 -7.48 -0.48
CA TYR A 141 -0.12 -6.22 -0.48
C TYR A 141 0.04 -5.43 0.81
N ASP A 142 0.09 -6.12 1.95
CA ASP A 142 0.33 -5.50 3.25
C ASP A 142 0.91 -6.52 4.25
N VAL A 143 1.62 -6.00 5.24
CA VAL A 143 2.10 -6.74 6.41
C VAL A 143 1.81 -5.87 7.62
N ILE A 144 1.02 -6.42 8.53
CA ILE A 144 0.52 -5.74 9.72
C ILE A 144 1.10 -6.50 10.92
N SER A 145 1.84 -5.82 11.78
CA SER A 145 2.41 -6.41 12.99
C SER A 145 2.57 -5.36 14.07
N GLU A 146 2.52 -5.80 15.33
CA GLU A 146 2.76 -4.97 16.52
C GLU A 146 4.26 -4.88 16.87
N ALA A 147 5.12 -5.61 16.15
CA ALA A 147 6.57 -5.62 16.36
C ALA A 147 7.33 -5.74 15.03
N LYS A 148 8.65 -5.52 15.06
CA LYS A 148 9.51 -5.78 13.90
C LYS A 148 9.55 -7.29 13.66
N ILE A 149 9.38 -7.69 12.40
CA ILE A 149 9.42 -9.10 12.01
C ILE A 149 10.48 -9.34 10.92
N HIS A 150 10.91 -10.60 10.82
CA HIS A 150 11.60 -11.12 9.65
C HIS A 150 10.56 -11.60 8.65
N ILE A 151 10.67 -11.19 7.38
CA ILE A 151 9.65 -11.52 6.36
C ILE A 151 9.94 -12.85 5.65
N LYS A 152 11.20 -13.30 5.60
CA LYS A 152 11.55 -14.56 4.93
C LYS A 152 10.77 -15.77 5.46
N PRO A 153 10.62 -16.00 6.79
CA PRO A 153 9.82 -17.10 7.31
C PRO A 153 8.35 -17.07 6.87
N VAL A 154 7.76 -15.88 6.80
CA VAL A 154 6.40 -15.68 6.30
C VAL A 154 6.33 -16.07 4.82
N LEU A 155 7.21 -15.51 3.98
CA LEU A 155 7.20 -15.77 2.53
C LEU A 155 7.46 -17.25 2.21
N SER A 156 8.36 -17.90 2.96
CA SER A 156 8.66 -19.33 2.84
C SER A 156 7.43 -20.23 2.96
N LYS A 157 6.39 -19.80 3.71
CA LYS A 157 5.14 -20.54 3.88
C LYS A 157 4.20 -20.45 2.66
N PHE A 158 4.44 -19.52 1.73
CA PHE A 158 3.59 -19.27 0.56
C PHE A 158 4.24 -19.52 -0.79
N ILE A 159 5.58 -19.65 -0.84
CA ILE A 159 6.27 -19.98 -2.09
C ILE A 159 6.22 -21.48 -2.40
N SER A 160 6.19 -21.78 -3.70
CA SER A 160 6.34 -23.14 -4.22
C SER A 160 7.52 -23.21 -5.19
N GLY A 161 7.85 -24.41 -5.69
CA GLY A 161 8.88 -24.58 -6.72
C GLY A 161 8.56 -23.88 -8.06
N ARG A 162 7.35 -23.31 -8.22
CA ARG A 162 6.97 -22.52 -9.39
C ARG A 162 7.08 -21.02 -9.16
N THR A 163 7.17 -20.56 -7.92
CA THR A 163 7.22 -19.13 -7.60
C THR A 163 8.62 -18.59 -7.91
N LYS A 164 8.71 -17.64 -8.84
CA LYS A 164 9.97 -17.06 -9.32
C LYS A 164 10.26 -15.69 -8.71
N GLU A 165 9.22 -14.88 -8.49
CA GLU A 165 9.37 -13.54 -7.91
C GLU A 165 8.32 -13.25 -6.84
N ILE A 166 8.69 -12.37 -5.93
CA ILE A 166 7.80 -11.82 -4.91
C ILE A 166 7.75 -10.31 -5.08
N LEU A 167 6.55 -9.76 -5.26
CA LEU A 167 6.31 -8.33 -5.46
C LEU A 167 5.71 -7.70 -4.20
N PHE A 168 6.26 -6.57 -3.77
CA PHE A 168 5.72 -5.80 -2.65
C PHE A 168 4.94 -4.60 -3.17
N HIS A 169 3.67 -4.48 -2.76
CA HIS A 169 2.82 -3.34 -3.14
C HIS A 169 2.90 -2.16 -2.15
N PHE A 170 4.03 -2.06 -1.48
CA PHE A 170 4.41 -1.00 -0.52
C PHE A 170 5.94 -0.87 -0.52
N THR A 171 6.49 0.07 0.24
CA THR A 171 7.94 0.17 0.45
C THR A 171 8.38 -0.80 1.55
N PRO A 172 9.04 -1.92 1.27
CA PRO A 172 9.46 -2.89 2.29
C PRO A 172 10.60 -2.34 3.17
N GLY A 173 10.55 -2.64 4.46
CA GLY A 173 11.55 -2.23 5.45
C GLY A 173 12.01 -3.35 6.39
N PHE A 174 12.00 -4.59 5.89
CA PHE A 174 12.37 -5.78 6.67
C PHE A 174 13.89 -5.98 6.72
N PRO A 175 14.45 -6.43 7.87
CA PRO A 175 15.90 -6.52 8.04
C PRO A 175 16.55 -7.72 7.32
N ASP A 176 15.77 -8.73 6.93
CA ASP A 176 16.26 -9.99 6.34
C ASP A 176 16.13 -10.07 4.82
N ILE A 177 15.69 -8.99 4.16
CA ILE A 177 15.67 -8.89 2.69
C ILE A 177 16.30 -7.58 2.22
N ASN A 178 16.82 -7.58 1.00
CA ASN A 178 17.27 -6.38 0.30
C ASN A 178 16.57 -6.30 -1.07
N PRO A 179 15.36 -5.72 -1.14
CA PRO A 179 14.54 -5.75 -2.34
C PRO A 179 15.09 -4.81 -3.42
N ALA A 180 15.11 -5.33 -4.65
CA ALA A 180 15.39 -4.54 -5.84
C ALA A 180 14.16 -3.70 -6.23
N ALA A 181 14.37 -2.62 -6.98
CA ALA A 181 13.30 -1.71 -7.42
C ALA A 181 13.35 -1.52 -8.94
N ARG A 182 12.22 -1.75 -9.62
CA ARG A 182 12.05 -1.54 -11.07
C ARG A 182 11.01 -0.47 -11.37
N SER A 183 11.01 0.05 -12.60
CA SER A 183 9.96 0.99 -13.04
C SER A 183 8.58 0.34 -12.90
N PHE A 184 7.60 1.17 -12.56
CA PHE A 184 6.23 0.77 -12.33
C PHE A 184 5.31 1.65 -13.17
N HIS A 185 4.35 1.02 -13.83
CA HIS A 185 3.38 1.70 -14.68
C HIS A 185 1.98 1.49 -14.09
N PRO A 186 1.57 2.35 -13.14
CA PRO A 186 0.29 2.16 -12.47
C PRO A 186 -0.89 2.57 -13.35
N ASP A 187 -2.08 2.07 -13.01
CA ASP A 187 -3.33 2.56 -13.58
C ASP A 187 -3.65 3.98 -13.10
N GLU A 188 -3.31 4.30 -11.85
CA GLU A 188 -3.45 5.62 -11.25
C GLU A 188 -2.09 6.25 -10.94
N VAL A 189 -1.96 7.55 -11.21
CA VAL A 189 -0.70 8.27 -11.04
C VAL A 189 -0.70 8.99 -9.69
N LEU A 190 0.34 8.79 -8.89
CA LEU A 190 0.57 9.55 -7.67
C LEU A 190 0.93 11.00 -8.02
N PHE A 191 0.20 11.94 -7.43
CA PHE A 191 0.48 13.36 -7.49
C PHE A 191 0.83 13.87 -6.11
N ILE A 192 1.90 14.67 -6.03
CA ILE A 192 2.38 15.24 -4.78
C ILE A 192 2.47 16.75 -4.91
N ARG A 193 1.97 17.46 -3.91
CA ARG A 193 2.20 18.88 -3.68
C ARG A 193 2.99 19.03 -2.40
N THR A 194 4.12 19.70 -2.49
CA THR A 194 5.06 19.89 -1.39
C THR A 194 5.72 21.27 -1.55
N PRO A 195 6.18 21.91 -0.46
CA PRO A 195 7.18 22.97 -0.55
C PRO A 195 8.39 22.51 -1.37
N GLU A 196 9.06 23.44 -2.04
CA GLU A 196 10.17 23.13 -2.97
C GLU A 196 11.37 22.44 -2.30
N GLU A 197 11.50 22.57 -0.98
CA GLU A 197 12.67 22.10 -0.22
C GLU A 197 12.56 20.64 0.27
N LEU A 198 11.36 20.03 0.24
CA LEU A 198 11.18 18.66 0.74
C LEU A 198 11.69 17.65 -0.31
N MET A 199 12.74 16.90 0.07
CA MET A 199 13.28 15.82 -0.75
C MET A 199 12.60 14.49 -0.39
N LEU A 200 11.94 13.88 -1.39
CA LEU A 200 11.38 12.55 -1.25
C LEU A 200 12.44 11.46 -1.51
N PRO A 201 12.26 10.24 -0.96
CA PRO A 201 13.15 9.12 -1.26
C PRO A 201 13.21 8.83 -2.76
N ALA A 202 14.40 8.53 -3.27
CA ALA A 202 14.61 8.23 -4.70
C ALA A 202 13.79 7.03 -5.20
N ASN A 203 13.57 6.03 -4.34
CA ASN A 203 12.72 4.89 -4.62
C ASN A 203 11.74 4.69 -3.47
N PHE A 204 10.45 4.76 -3.77
CA PHE A 204 9.39 4.35 -2.85
C PHE A 204 8.17 3.85 -3.63
N LYS A 205 7.29 3.19 -2.89
CA LYS A 205 5.94 2.80 -3.28
C LYS A 205 5.00 3.11 -2.12
N HIS A 206 3.96 3.90 -2.38
CA HIS A 206 2.89 4.13 -1.43
C HIS A 206 2.19 2.80 -1.14
N PRO A 207 1.87 2.48 0.12
CA PRO A 207 1.15 1.25 0.43
C PRO A 207 -0.20 1.21 -0.31
N LEU A 208 -0.42 0.16 -1.09
CA LEU A 208 -1.65 -0.01 -1.89
C LEU A 208 -2.89 -0.06 -1.00
N THR A 209 -2.82 -0.75 0.14
CA THR A 209 -3.90 -0.85 1.13
C THR A 209 -4.16 0.44 1.92
N SER A 210 -3.53 1.55 1.51
CA SER A 210 -3.72 2.89 2.06
C SER A 210 -4.04 3.93 0.98
N GLN A 211 -4.32 3.50 -0.26
CA GLN A 211 -4.76 4.37 -1.35
C GLN A 211 -6.28 4.54 -1.29
N ALA A 212 -6.76 5.78 -1.46
CA ALA A 212 -8.18 6.16 -1.32
C ALA A 212 -8.75 6.73 -2.62
#